data_AF-A0A1F9LT11-F1
#
_entry.id   AF-A0A1F9LT11-F1
#
_cell.length_a   1.000
_cell.length_b   1.000
_cell.length_c   1.000
_cell.angle_alpha   90.00
_cell.angle_beta   90.00
_cell.angle_gamma   90.00
#
_symmetry.space_group_name_H-M   'P 1'
#
loop_
_entity.id
_entity.type
_entity.pdbx_description
1 polymer ?
#
loop_
_entity_poly.entity_id
_entity_poly.type
_entity_poly.pdbx_seq_one_letter_code
_entity_poly.pdbx_strand_id
1 'polypeptide(L)'
;MTDQAAKARLTFFGTMTASLSHELKNVLATINEFAGLLEDLSVGGDPAAPPLPASKVHSISTRVLNQIKRGEALVKRLNRFAHSTDDRNGPIELNPLLGDFCDLGDRFVRLAQATLTRSFPPEEHLLELDPFALLQVLFQALRLALDELGPDRR
;
A
#
# COMPACT_ATOMS: atom_id res chain seq x y z
N MET A 1 22.54 19.00 14.97
CA MET A 1 22.34 17.55 14.66
C MET A 1 20.90 17.09 14.90
N THR A 2 20.17 17.63 15.87
CA THR A 2 18.75 17.30 16.15
C THR A 2 17.78 17.67 15.04
N ASP A 3 18.00 18.80 14.36
CA ASP A 3 17.10 19.31 13.31
C ASP A 3 17.06 18.40 12.06
N GLN A 4 18.21 17.86 11.65
CA GLN A 4 18.31 16.99 10.47
C GLN A 4 17.60 15.64 10.68
N ALA A 5 17.70 15.06 11.89
CA ALA A 5 17.02 13.82 12.22
C ALA A 5 15.49 14.00 12.28
N ALA A 6 15.03 15.10 12.87
CA ALA A 6 13.61 15.46 12.90
C ALA A 6 13.06 15.68 11.48
N LYS A 7 13.79 16.41 10.63
CA LYS A 7 13.43 16.60 9.22
C LYS A 7 13.39 15.28 8.45
N ALA A 8 14.34 14.37 8.68
CA ALA A 8 14.35 13.05 8.05
C ALA A 8 13.14 12.20 8.46
N ARG A 9 12.75 12.23 9.74
CA ARG A 9 11.54 11.56 10.25
C ARG A 9 10.29 12.11 9.59
N LEU A 10 10.15 13.44 9.52
CA LEU A 10 9.00 14.08 8.88
C LEU A 10 8.93 13.82 7.37
N THR A 11 10.09 13.82 6.71
CA THR A 11 10.20 13.48 5.28
C THR A 11 9.78 12.04 5.03
N PHE A 12 10.22 11.09 5.88
CA PHE A 12 9.79 9.70 5.81
C PHE A 12 8.28 9.57 5.98
N PHE A 13 7.71 10.19 7.02
CA PHE A 13 6.27 10.20 7.27
C PHE A 13 5.50 10.72 6.06
N GLY A 14 5.85 11.93 5.58
CA GLY A 14 5.20 12.53 4.41
C GLY A 14 5.31 11.69 3.14
N THR A 15 6.46 11.05 2.91
CA THR A 15 6.68 10.18 1.74
C THR A 15 5.77 8.95 1.79
N MET A 16 5.67 8.30 2.94
CA MET A 16 4.81 7.13 3.12
C MET A 16 3.33 7.49 2.99
N THR A 17 2.88 8.56 3.68
CA THR A 17 1.50 9.04 3.58
C THR A 17 1.14 9.39 2.14
N ALA A 18 1.98 10.15 1.42
CA ALA A 18 1.73 10.50 0.04
C ALA A 18 1.63 9.27 -0.89
N SER A 19 2.51 8.28 -0.69
CA SER A 19 2.49 7.02 -1.45
C SER A 19 1.17 6.25 -1.25
N LEU A 20 0.77 6.05 0.01
CA LEU A 20 -0.45 5.31 0.36
C LEU A 20 -1.72 6.06 -0.08
N SER A 21 -1.78 7.38 0.15
CA SER A 21 -2.91 8.20 -0.30
C SER A 21 -3.05 8.21 -1.82
N HIS A 22 -1.93 8.19 -2.56
CA HIS A 22 -1.96 8.04 -4.01
C HIS A 22 -2.53 6.68 -4.43
N GLU A 23 -2.14 5.59 -3.78
CA GLU A 23 -2.71 4.27 -4.07
C GLU A 23 -4.20 4.19 -3.76
N LEU A 24 -4.64 4.81 -2.66
CA LEU A 24 -6.05 4.88 -2.30
C LEU A 24 -6.84 5.69 -3.34
N LYS A 25 -6.29 6.81 -3.83
CA LYS A 25 -6.89 7.58 -4.93
C LYS A 25 -7.06 6.71 -6.18
N ASN A 26 -6.07 5.88 -6.53
CA ASN A 26 -6.17 4.96 -7.66
C ASN A 26 -7.27 3.93 -7.48
N VAL A 27 -7.44 3.38 -6.27
CA VAL A 27 -8.56 2.48 -5.95
C VAL A 27 -9.90 3.16 -6.23
N LEU A 28 -10.09 4.39 -5.73
CA LEU A 28 -11.32 5.15 -5.93
C LEU A 28 -11.57 5.47 -7.41
N ALA A 29 -10.53 5.85 -8.15
CA ALA A 29 -10.64 6.10 -9.59
C ALA A 29 -11.10 4.86 -10.35
N THR A 30 -10.50 3.69 -10.11
CA THR A 30 -10.92 2.44 -10.75
C THR A 30 -12.33 2.02 -10.35
N ILE A 31 -12.78 2.28 -9.11
CA ILE A 31 -14.17 2.04 -8.71
C ILE A 31 -15.11 2.94 -9.52
N ASN A 32 -14.79 4.24 -9.65
CA ASN A 32 -15.59 5.17 -10.43
C ASN A 32 -15.67 4.78 -11.92
N GLU A 33 -14.57 4.29 -12.51
CA GLU A 33 -14.57 3.77 -13.89
C GLU A 33 -15.54 2.59 -14.07
N PHE A 34 -15.59 1.67 -13.11
CA PHE A 34 -16.53 0.55 -13.16
C PHE A 34 -17.98 0.97 -12.91
N ALA A 35 -18.20 1.96 -12.04
CA ALA A 35 -19.53 2.53 -11.84
C ALA A 35 -20.05 3.21 -13.12
N GLY A 36 -19.22 4.03 -13.78
CA GLY A 36 -19.56 4.66 -15.06
C GLY A 36 -19.81 3.63 -16.16
N LEU A 37 -18.98 2.57 -16.25
CA LEU A 37 -19.23 1.49 -17.20
C LEU A 37 -20.57 0.77 -16.95
N LEU A 38 -20.98 0.58 -15.69
CA LEU A 38 -22.29 0.00 -15.37
C LEU A 38 -23.43 0.96 -15.74
N GLU A 39 -23.25 2.25 -15.51
CA GLU A 39 -24.20 3.29 -15.92
C GLU A 39 -24.38 3.30 -17.45
N ASP A 40 -23.29 3.36 -18.21
CA ASP A 40 -23.33 3.31 -19.69
C ASP A 40 -24.04 2.06 -20.21
N LEU A 41 -23.79 0.91 -19.57
CA LEU A 41 -24.40 -0.36 -19.94
C LEU A 41 -25.87 -0.49 -19.52
N SER A 42 -26.34 0.34 -18.60
CA SER A 42 -27.74 0.31 -18.11
C SER A 42 -28.61 1.40 -18.74
N VAL A 43 -28.05 2.58 -19.01
CA VAL A 43 -28.75 3.76 -19.57
C VAL A 43 -28.57 3.87 -21.08
N GLY A 44 -27.42 3.46 -21.62
CA GLY A 44 -27.06 3.59 -23.04
C GLY A 44 -27.59 2.46 -23.96
N GLY A 45 -28.46 1.58 -23.47
CA GLY A 45 -29.05 0.50 -24.26
C GLY A 45 -30.16 0.99 -25.17
N ASP A 46 -30.14 0.60 -26.45
CA ASP A 46 -31.32 0.63 -27.32
C ASP A 46 -32.46 -0.12 -26.58
N PRO A 47 -33.66 0.46 -26.41
CA PRO A 47 -34.81 -0.24 -25.81
C PRO A 47 -35.14 -1.59 -26.48
N ALA A 48 -34.72 -1.78 -27.74
CA ALA A 48 -34.85 -3.03 -28.48
C ALA A 48 -33.66 -4.00 -28.29
N ALA A 49 -32.57 -3.58 -27.65
CA ALA A 49 -31.41 -4.43 -27.39
C ALA A 49 -31.71 -5.47 -26.29
N PRO A 50 -31.04 -6.64 -26.35
CA PRO A 50 -31.15 -7.64 -25.30
C PRO A 50 -30.72 -7.10 -23.93
N PRO A 51 -31.33 -7.57 -22.83
CA PRO A 51 -30.91 -7.21 -21.48
C PRO A 51 -29.42 -7.48 -21.25
N LEU A 52 -28.79 -6.66 -20.40
CA LEU A 52 -27.39 -6.82 -20.05
C LEU A 52 -27.14 -8.24 -19.49
N PRO A 53 -26.15 -9.00 -20.02
CA PRO A 53 -25.88 -10.34 -19.53
C PRO A 53 -25.50 -10.34 -18.05
N ALA A 54 -26.15 -11.18 -17.25
CA ALA A 54 -25.87 -11.31 -15.81
C ALA A 54 -24.39 -11.60 -15.51
N SER A 55 -23.72 -12.35 -16.40
CA SER A 55 -22.28 -12.64 -16.31
C SER A 55 -21.41 -11.37 -16.39
N LYS A 56 -21.80 -10.39 -17.20
CA LYS A 56 -21.08 -9.11 -17.33
C LYS A 56 -21.27 -8.24 -16.09
N VAL A 57 -22.49 -8.17 -15.57
CA VAL A 57 -22.78 -7.50 -14.28
C VAL A 57 -21.95 -8.14 -13.16
N HIS A 58 -21.99 -9.46 -13.04
CA HIS A 58 -21.25 -10.19 -12.02
C HIS A 58 -19.73 -9.95 -12.11
N SER A 59 -19.17 -9.93 -13.32
CA SER A 59 -17.75 -9.64 -13.54
C SER A 59 -17.37 -8.23 -13.05
N ILE A 60 -18.15 -7.20 -13.41
CA ILE A 60 -17.87 -5.82 -12.97
C ILE A 60 -18.02 -5.70 -11.45
N SER A 61 -19.08 -6.24 -10.86
CA SER A 61 -19.29 -6.24 -9.40
C SER A 61 -18.13 -6.90 -8.67
N THR A 62 -17.61 -8.03 -9.18
CA THR A 62 -16.46 -8.71 -8.60
C THR A 62 -15.20 -7.82 -8.63
N ARG A 63 -14.97 -7.10 -9.74
CA ARG A 63 -13.83 -6.17 -9.86
C ARG A 63 -13.95 -4.99 -8.89
N VAL A 64 -15.15 -4.43 -8.73
CA VAL A 64 -15.43 -3.38 -7.73
C VAL A 64 -15.14 -3.89 -6.32
N LEU A 65 -15.68 -5.05 -5.95
CA LEU A 65 -15.44 -5.65 -4.62
C LEU A 65 -13.95 -5.90 -4.35
N ASN A 66 -13.19 -6.32 -5.36
CA ASN A 66 -11.74 -6.50 -5.22
C ASN A 66 -11.02 -5.17 -4.99
N GLN A 67 -11.43 -4.08 -5.64
CA GLN A 67 -10.86 -2.75 -5.38
C GLN A 67 -11.24 -2.24 -3.99
N ILE A 68 -12.47 -2.49 -3.51
CA ILE A 68 -12.88 -2.15 -2.14
C ILE A 68 -11.99 -2.87 -1.12
N LYS A 69 -11.81 -4.19 -1.26
CA LYS A 69 -10.91 -4.98 -0.39
C LYS A 69 -9.48 -4.44 -0.41
N ARG A 70 -8.98 -4.06 -1.58
CA ARG A 70 -7.66 -3.42 -1.71
C ARG A 70 -7.61 -2.07 -0.98
N GLY A 71 -8.64 -1.24 -1.12
CA GLY A 71 -8.77 0.02 -0.41
C GLY A 71 -8.76 -0.15 1.11
N GLU A 72 -9.54 -1.11 1.64
CA GLU A 72 -9.55 -1.45 3.06
C GLU A 72 -8.16 -1.87 3.57
N ALA A 73 -7.43 -2.67 2.79
CA ALA A 73 -6.07 -3.07 3.13
C ALA A 73 -5.11 -1.85 3.18
N LEU A 74 -5.21 -0.92 2.22
CA LEU A 74 -4.42 0.31 2.22
C LEU A 74 -4.73 1.21 3.43
N VAL A 75 -6.01 1.37 3.79
CA VAL A 75 -6.42 2.14 4.98
C VAL A 75 -5.89 1.49 6.25
N LYS A 76 -6.00 0.17 6.40
CA LYS A 76 -5.42 -0.55 7.55
C LYS A 76 -3.90 -0.35 7.65
N ARG A 77 -3.18 -0.42 6.54
CA ARG A 77 -1.72 -0.16 6.50
C ARG A 77 -1.40 1.28 6.90
N LEU A 78 -2.12 2.26 6.39
CA LEU A 78 -1.94 3.67 6.75
C LEU A 78 -2.17 3.90 8.25
N ASN A 79 -3.23 3.30 8.81
CA ASN A 79 -3.52 3.42 10.25
C ASN A 79 -2.42 2.76 11.10
N ARG A 80 -1.96 1.56 10.74
CA ARG A 80 -0.84 0.91 11.46
C ARG A 80 0.44 1.74 11.38
N PHE A 81 0.73 2.33 10.23
CA PHE A 81 1.86 3.25 10.07
C PHE A 81 1.72 4.51 10.93
N ALA A 82 0.54 5.13 10.95
CA ALA A 82 0.28 6.30 11.79
C ALA A 82 0.46 5.96 13.29
N HIS A 83 -0.07 4.83 13.75
CA HIS A 83 0.09 4.38 15.13
C HIS A 83 1.53 3.96 15.49
N SER A 84 2.43 3.78 14.51
CA SER A 84 3.83 3.51 14.81
C SER A 84 4.54 4.71 15.45
N THR A 85 4.01 5.94 15.31
CA THR A 85 4.54 7.14 15.96
C THR A 85 4.01 7.36 17.38
N ASP A 86 3.03 6.56 17.82
CA ASP A 86 2.45 6.70 19.16
C ASP A 86 3.48 6.30 20.23
N ASP A 87 3.39 6.93 21.41
CA ASP A 87 4.18 6.52 22.57
C ASP A 87 3.74 5.12 23.01
N ARG A 88 4.61 4.13 22.79
CA ARG A 88 4.37 2.74 23.15
C ARG A 88 5.14 2.36 24.41
N ASN A 89 4.43 1.72 25.34
CA ASN A 89 5.02 1.08 26.52
C ASN A 89 5.09 -0.43 26.29
N GLY A 90 6.28 -0.95 26.01
CA GLY A 90 6.55 -2.40 25.98
C GLY A 90 7.19 -2.92 24.69
N PRO A 91 7.54 -4.21 24.68
CA PRO A 91 8.20 -4.83 23.54
C PRO A 91 7.27 -4.94 22.34
N ILE A 92 7.87 -4.91 21.14
CA ILE A 92 7.20 -5.12 19.87
C ILE A 92 7.58 -6.47 19.27
N GLU A 93 6.64 -7.11 18.60
CA GLU A 93 6.92 -8.30 17.80
C GLU A 93 7.51 -7.90 16.44
N LEU A 94 8.69 -8.43 16.12
CA LEU A 94 9.45 -7.99 14.95
C LEU A 94 8.83 -8.46 13.62
N ASN A 95 8.34 -9.70 13.56
CA ASN A 95 7.82 -10.30 12.32
C ASN A 95 6.63 -9.52 11.73
N PRO A 96 5.58 -9.16 12.51
CA PRO A 96 4.49 -8.33 12.01
C PRO A 96 4.98 -6.95 11.54
N LEU A 97 5.90 -6.33 12.27
CA LEU A 97 6.44 -5.02 11.89
C LEU A 97 7.22 -5.06 10.56
N LEU A 98 8.03 -6.10 10.35
CA LEU A 98 8.73 -6.34 9.08
C LEU A 98 7.77 -6.66 7.94
N GLY A 99 6.69 -7.40 8.23
CA GLY A 99 5.60 -7.64 7.29
C GLY A 99 4.93 -6.34 6.85
N ASP A 100 4.60 -5.47 7.80
CA ASP A 100 4.06 -4.14 7.55
C ASP A 100 5.02 -3.26 6.75
N PHE A 101 6.33 -3.30 7.08
CA PHE A 101 7.34 -2.58 6.32
C PHE A 101 7.37 -3.00 4.84
N CYS A 102 7.39 -4.31 4.58
CA CYS A 102 7.43 -4.80 3.21
C CYS A 102 6.15 -4.43 2.43
N ASP A 103 5.01 -4.36 3.11
CA ASP A 103 3.74 -3.90 2.56
C ASP A 103 3.72 -2.40 2.24
N LEU A 104 4.36 -1.58 3.09
CA LEU A 104 4.56 -0.15 2.87
C LEU A 104 5.53 0.13 1.71
N GLY A 105 6.60 -0.67 1.61
CA GLY A 105 7.64 -0.57 0.58
C GLY A 105 7.22 -1.05 -0.81
N ASP A 106 6.15 -1.85 -0.89
CA ASP A 106 5.70 -2.58 -2.08
C ASP A 106 5.54 -1.71 -3.34
N ARG A 107 4.98 -0.50 -3.22
CA ARG A 107 4.88 0.42 -4.37
C ARG A 107 6.23 0.92 -4.86
N PHE A 108 7.18 1.20 -3.98
CA PHE A 108 8.51 1.66 -4.38
C PHE A 108 9.26 0.56 -5.12
N VAL A 109 9.16 -0.68 -4.62
CA VAL A 109 9.71 -1.88 -5.27
C VAL A 109 9.09 -2.09 -6.65
N ARG A 110 7.76 -1.96 -6.79
CA ARG A 110 7.07 -2.06 -8.09
C ARG A 110 7.47 -0.97 -9.08
N LEU A 111 7.59 0.28 -8.63
CA LEU A 111 8.01 1.40 -9.49
C LEU A 111 9.44 1.22 -9.96
N ALA A 112 10.29 0.69 -9.09
CA ALA A 112 11.61 0.24 -9.44
C ALA A 112 11.60 -1.13 -10.11
N GLN A 113 10.48 -1.65 -10.65
CA GLN A 113 10.28 -2.98 -11.27
C GLN A 113 11.09 -4.14 -10.66
N ALA A 114 11.26 -4.14 -9.34
CA ALA A 114 12.07 -5.09 -8.60
C ALA A 114 11.17 -6.10 -7.87
N THR A 115 11.79 -7.07 -7.22
CA THR A 115 11.10 -8.05 -6.37
C THR A 115 11.67 -7.99 -4.96
N LEU A 116 10.79 -7.87 -3.97
CA LEU A 116 11.14 -7.95 -2.55
C LEU A 116 10.67 -9.28 -1.98
N THR A 117 11.61 -10.18 -1.70
CA THR A 117 11.33 -11.49 -1.09
C THR A 117 11.36 -11.39 0.42
N ARG A 118 10.39 -12.03 1.09
CA ARG A 118 10.28 -12.06 2.55
C ARG A 118 10.54 -13.47 3.04
N SER A 119 11.42 -13.62 4.03
CA SER A 119 11.70 -14.89 4.70
C SER A 119 11.87 -14.60 6.18
N PHE A 120 10.82 -14.89 6.96
CA PHE A 120 10.81 -14.68 8.40
C PHE A 120 10.84 -16.03 9.12
N PRO A 121 11.62 -16.16 10.20
CA PRO A 121 11.57 -17.32 11.06
C PRO A 121 10.18 -17.40 11.74
N PRO A 122 9.62 -18.60 11.98
CA PRO A 122 8.30 -18.75 12.59
C PRO A 122 8.25 -18.31 14.07
N GLU A 123 9.40 -18.18 14.73
CA GLU A 123 9.50 -17.80 16.13
C GLU A 123 9.15 -16.32 16.35
N GLU A 124 8.46 -16.05 17.47
CA GLU A 124 8.20 -14.69 17.92
C GLU A 124 9.49 -14.05 18.46
N HIS A 125 9.75 -12.82 18.00
CA HIS A 125 10.90 -12.04 18.43
C HIS A 125 10.42 -10.72 19.01
N LEU A 126 10.43 -10.63 20.35
CA LEU A 126 10.00 -9.45 21.11
C LEU A 126 11.19 -8.56 21.44
N LEU A 127 11.15 -7.29 21.03
CA LEU A 127 12.23 -6.32 21.25
C LEU A 127 11.70 -4.99 21.80
N GLU A 128 12.44 -4.37 22.71
CA GLU A 128 12.19 -3.00 23.15
C GLU A 128 12.85 -2.01 22.19
N LEU A 129 12.07 -1.44 21.28
CA LEU A 129 12.55 -0.45 20.30
C LEU A 129 11.43 0.49 19.83
N ASP A 130 11.80 1.66 19.28
CA ASP A 130 10.88 2.58 18.60
C ASP A 130 10.50 1.99 17.22
N PRO A 131 9.24 1.55 17.01
CA PRO A 131 8.83 0.92 15.75
C PRO A 131 8.92 1.88 14.58
N PHE A 132 8.60 3.18 14.77
CA PHE A 132 8.71 4.17 13.71
C PHE A 132 10.17 4.40 13.30
N ALA A 133 11.09 4.46 14.28
CA ALA A 133 12.51 4.58 13.99
C ALA A 133 13.02 3.37 13.20
N LEU A 134 12.61 2.15 13.55
CA LEU A 134 12.98 0.94 12.79
C LEU A 134 12.42 0.98 11.36
N LEU A 135 11.14 1.33 11.18
CA LEU A 135 10.53 1.47 9.85
C LEU A 135 11.26 2.53 9.01
N GLN A 136 11.68 3.64 9.62
CA GLN A 136 12.45 4.68 8.93
C GLN A 136 13.81 4.16 8.45
N VAL A 137 14.56 3.46 9.31
CA VAL A 137 15.88 2.89 8.96
C VAL A 137 15.73 1.87 7.83
N LEU A 138 14.74 0.97 7.94
CA LEU A 138 14.45 -0.01 6.89
C LEU A 138 14.07 0.66 5.57
N PHE A 139 13.32 1.77 5.60
CA PHE A 139 12.99 2.51 4.39
C PHE A 139 14.22 3.12 3.73
N GLN A 140 15.15 3.68 4.51
CA GLN A 140 16.41 4.18 3.95
C GLN A 140 17.24 3.05 3.34
N ALA A 141 17.33 1.89 4.00
CA ALA A 141 18.01 0.72 3.48
C ALA A 141 17.37 0.23 2.16
N LEU A 142 16.04 0.18 2.10
CA LEU A 142 15.31 -0.16 0.88
C LEU A 142 15.60 0.83 -0.25
N ARG A 143 15.58 2.14 0.03
CA ARG A 143 15.89 3.15 -1.00
C ARG A 143 17.28 2.98 -1.56
N LEU A 144 18.28 2.82 -0.70
CA LEU A 144 19.66 2.56 -1.13
C LEU A 144 19.75 1.31 -2.00
N ALA A 145 19.11 0.22 -1.58
CA ALA A 145 19.10 -1.03 -2.35
C ALA A 145 18.40 -0.86 -3.72
N LEU A 146 17.32 -0.08 -3.80
CA LEU A 146 16.63 0.18 -5.07
C LEU A 146 17.43 1.11 -5.99
N ASP A 147 18.12 2.11 -5.43
CA ASP A 147 18.95 3.05 -6.19
C ASP A 147 20.16 2.33 -6.83
N GLU A 148 20.77 1.37 -6.12
CA GLU A 148 21.86 0.52 -6.63
C GLU A 148 21.42 -0.39 -7.80
N LEU A 149 20.13 -0.69 -7.94
CA LEU A 149 19.65 -1.50 -9.07
C LEU A 149 19.72 -0.76 -10.41
N GLY A 150 19.95 0.55 -10.41
CA GLY A 150 20.25 1.37 -11.59
C GLY A 150 19.17 1.42 -12.69
N PRO A 151 19.29 2.36 -13.65
CA PRO A 151 18.44 2.38 -14.86
C PRO A 151 18.85 1.33 -15.90
N ASP A 152 20.02 0.71 -15.76
CA ASP A 152 20.53 -0.33 -16.67
C ASP A 152 19.92 -1.69 -16.35
N ARG A 153 18.70 -1.88 -16.83
CA ARG A 153 18.08 -3.21 -16.92
C ARG A 153 18.07 -3.66 -18.37
N ARG A 154 19.00 -4.57 -18.67
CA ARG A 154 18.85 -5.57 -19.72
C ARG A 154 18.30 -6.85 -19.11
#